data_AF-A0A409WM21-F1
#
_entry.id   AF-A0A409WM21-F1
#
_cell.length_a   1.000
_cell.length_b   1.000
_cell.length_c   1.000
_cell.angle_alpha   90.00
_cell.angle_beta   90.00
_cell.angle_gamma   90.00
#
_symmetry.space_group_name_H-M   'P 1'
#
loop_
_entity.id
_entity.type
_entity.pdbx_description
1 polymer ?
#
loop_
_entity_poly.entity_id
_entity_poly.type
_entity_poly.pdbx_seq_one_letter_code
_entity_poly.pdbx_strand_id
1 'polypeptide(L)'
;MPCVDLHSQTDYASIYYTTNTPYSNVGGFDPEKPTVVVLHPVFLDSTWTDIQLGDPRFNKNFNLIAFDMRSSGKSTCRPNAAHDNWVDAADLGMCFQRLHLPPSHVLALEGTSVCCALRFAVLFPELCLSLTLVNVPAPIELKWIYKNINHLVHEACFAEDLESFEHATTELIEFIFGSDTDPDLIEDLIEYWEVNYPPSKRVRAGETTNLYINRAPMSADALAAITQPVLIIQGDKNELSPIKYAKRLVTDLTNVEDGAILYEVKGSLILSVILYEDTEALAGGASMISIISGCASIVNNVFFKFLSRLPRHRSDLDPHVMSIQDRMKAALNTLADVTGRDITNLDPLSSISFSCLTPEAIKIQSLTLMQYQANLSDAFTPDPTESRAIRCSKKEPDEWSYVEHGRPSINSTIIVPSERVKQQDLERGQRPPMRSDSQLSPNETAPLLKSFLIAGPVPNDRNASNIRKPRTRVIDNPQSATAPMQRMLASPF
;
A
#
# COMPACT_ATOMS: atom_id res chain seq x y z
N MET A 1 -16.39 14.87 -5.95
CA MET A 1 -15.11 14.46 -5.34
C MET A 1 -14.23 13.91 -6.46
N PRO A 2 -12.89 14.10 -6.41
CA PRO A 2 -11.98 13.60 -7.44
C PRO A 2 -11.86 12.06 -7.34
N CYS A 3 -12.78 11.36 -8.00
CA CYS A 3 -12.80 9.91 -8.11
C CYS A 3 -12.87 9.47 -9.56
N VAL A 4 -12.31 8.30 -9.87
CA VAL A 4 -12.44 7.62 -11.15
C VAL A 4 -13.25 6.35 -10.96
N ASP A 5 -14.44 6.31 -11.56
CA ASP A 5 -15.33 5.15 -11.49
C ASP A 5 -14.92 4.08 -12.52
N LEU A 6 -14.46 2.95 -12.00
CA LEU A 6 -14.11 1.72 -12.71
C LEU A 6 -15.27 0.74 -12.55
N HIS A 7 -16.10 0.63 -13.59
CA HIS A 7 -17.29 -0.20 -13.57
C HIS A 7 -17.28 -1.20 -14.72
N SER A 8 -17.46 -2.47 -14.38
CA SER A 8 -17.67 -3.58 -15.31
C SER A 8 -18.89 -4.40 -14.89
N GLN A 9 -19.23 -5.46 -15.63
CA GLN A 9 -20.35 -6.33 -15.24
C GLN A 9 -20.07 -7.12 -13.95
N THR A 10 -18.80 -7.40 -13.67
CA THR A 10 -18.36 -8.30 -12.60
C THR A 10 -17.65 -7.59 -11.46
N ASP A 11 -17.27 -6.32 -11.64
CA ASP A 11 -16.47 -5.56 -10.68
C ASP A 11 -16.83 -4.08 -10.65
N TYR A 12 -16.61 -3.46 -9.47
CA TYR A 12 -16.76 -2.03 -9.25
C TYR A 12 -15.70 -1.51 -8.28
N ALA A 13 -15.02 -0.43 -8.68
CA ALA A 13 -14.20 0.40 -7.82
C ALA A 13 -14.35 1.88 -8.20
N SER A 14 -14.28 2.76 -7.20
CA SER A 14 -14.16 4.20 -7.37
C SER A 14 -12.84 4.62 -6.74
N ILE A 15 -11.85 4.92 -7.59
CA ILE A 15 -10.49 5.24 -7.17
C ILE A 15 -10.38 6.74 -6.89
N TYR A 16 -10.16 7.11 -5.63
CA TYR A 16 -9.92 8.50 -5.24
C TYR A 16 -8.51 8.94 -5.64
N TYR A 17 -8.36 10.22 -5.98
CA TYR A 17 -7.05 10.82 -6.20
C TYR A 17 -6.98 12.24 -5.67
N THR A 18 -5.76 12.71 -5.42
CA THR A 18 -5.47 14.10 -5.10
C THR A 18 -4.32 14.61 -5.97
N THR A 19 -4.21 15.93 -6.13
CA THR A 19 -3.14 16.55 -6.92
C THR A 19 -2.53 17.73 -6.18
N ASN A 20 -1.33 18.17 -6.59
CA ASN A 20 -0.70 19.40 -6.08
C ASN A 20 -1.29 20.68 -6.68
N THR A 21 -2.37 20.59 -7.46
CA THR A 21 -3.05 21.76 -8.01
C THR A 21 -3.96 22.41 -6.96
N PRO A 22 -4.29 23.71 -7.07
CA PRO A 22 -5.14 24.41 -6.11
C PRO A 22 -6.53 23.80 -5.89
N TYR A 23 -7.03 23.01 -6.85
CA TYR A 23 -8.35 22.39 -6.81
C TYR A 23 -8.30 20.86 -6.72
N SER A 24 -7.12 20.30 -6.44
CA SER A 24 -6.89 18.85 -6.30
C SER A 24 -7.49 18.01 -7.43
N ASN A 25 -7.42 18.51 -8.67
CA ASN A 25 -7.87 17.79 -9.87
C ASN A 25 -6.88 17.93 -11.02
N VAL A 26 -7.01 17.08 -12.04
CA VAL A 26 -6.09 17.06 -13.19
C VAL A 26 -6.27 18.25 -14.11
N GLY A 27 -7.46 18.86 -14.17
CA GLY A 27 -7.73 20.01 -15.05
C GLY A 27 -6.91 21.26 -14.73
N GLY A 28 -6.25 21.31 -13.56
CA GLY A 28 -5.30 22.36 -13.19
C GLY A 28 -3.84 22.06 -13.54
N PHE A 29 -3.55 20.96 -14.26
CA PHE A 29 -2.19 20.62 -14.66
C PHE A 29 -1.61 21.64 -15.63
N ASP A 30 -0.33 21.98 -15.41
CA ASP A 30 0.45 22.82 -16.30
C ASP A 30 1.02 21.95 -17.42
N PRO A 31 0.63 22.13 -18.69
CA PRO A 31 1.10 21.29 -19.79
C PRO A 31 2.62 21.32 -20.00
N GLU A 32 3.32 22.36 -19.54
CA GLU A 32 4.78 22.47 -19.67
C GLU A 32 5.54 21.71 -18.57
N LYS A 33 4.84 21.23 -17.53
CA LYS A 33 5.43 20.42 -16.45
C LYS A 33 5.23 18.94 -16.73
N PRO A 34 6.25 18.09 -16.58
CA PRO A 34 6.05 16.63 -16.59
C PRO A 34 5.18 16.18 -15.41
N THR A 35 4.49 15.05 -15.59
CA THR A 35 3.60 14.47 -14.58
C THR A 35 4.31 13.36 -13.80
N VAL A 36 4.10 13.35 -12.48
CA VAL A 36 4.54 12.29 -11.56
C VAL A 36 3.31 11.69 -10.87
N VAL A 37 3.18 10.38 -10.98
CA VAL A 37 2.22 9.58 -10.22
C VAL A 37 2.89 9.07 -8.96
N VAL A 38 2.30 9.36 -7.80
CA VAL A 38 2.77 8.90 -6.48
C VAL A 38 1.84 7.79 -5.99
N LEU A 39 2.40 6.63 -5.67
CA LEU A 39 1.66 5.51 -5.07
C LEU A 39 2.07 5.41 -3.60
N HIS A 40 1.09 5.48 -2.69
CA HIS A 40 1.30 5.58 -1.24
C HIS A 40 1.78 4.26 -0.60
N PRO A 41 2.36 4.27 0.61
CA PRO A 41 2.72 3.05 1.32
C PRO A 41 1.54 2.16 1.69
N VAL A 42 1.82 0.87 1.93
CA VAL A 42 0.82 -0.09 2.40
C VAL A 42 0.21 0.36 3.73
N PHE A 43 -1.08 0.08 3.94
CA PHE A 43 -1.87 0.50 5.11
C PHE A 43 -2.02 2.02 5.30
N LEU A 44 -1.54 2.83 4.35
CA LEU A 44 -1.75 4.27 4.30
C LEU A 44 -2.58 4.62 3.05
N ASP A 45 -2.65 5.91 2.73
CA ASP A 45 -3.30 6.44 1.53
C ASP A 45 -2.61 7.74 1.04
N SER A 46 -3.22 8.45 0.09
CA SER A 46 -2.68 9.70 -0.45
C SER A 46 -2.50 10.83 0.56
N THR A 47 -3.18 10.83 1.73
CA THR A 47 -2.93 11.87 2.76
C THR A 47 -1.54 11.75 3.38
N TRP A 48 -0.94 10.56 3.30
CA TRP A 48 0.43 10.30 3.76
C TRP A 48 1.50 10.61 2.71
N THR A 49 1.10 11.18 1.58
CA THR A 49 2.02 11.60 0.51
C THR A 49 2.29 13.11 0.52
N ASP A 50 1.81 13.83 1.54
CA ASP A 50 1.98 15.28 1.68
C ASP A 50 3.46 15.72 1.74
N ILE A 51 4.36 14.88 2.24
CA ILE A 51 5.80 15.15 2.22
C ILE A 51 6.32 15.20 0.77
N GLN A 52 5.78 14.39 -0.13
CA GLN A 52 6.10 14.41 -1.55
C GLN A 52 5.32 15.54 -2.26
N LEU A 53 4.00 15.65 -2.08
CA LEU A 53 3.20 16.67 -2.76
C LEU A 53 3.55 18.10 -2.34
N GLY A 54 3.89 18.29 -1.07
CA GLY A 54 4.29 19.57 -0.49
C GLY A 54 5.75 19.93 -0.74
N ASP A 55 6.58 19.02 -1.28
CA ASP A 55 7.99 19.28 -1.50
C ASP A 55 8.18 20.41 -2.52
N PRO A 56 8.85 21.52 -2.16
CA PRO A 56 9.05 22.65 -3.06
C PRO A 56 9.82 22.29 -4.35
N ARG A 57 10.64 21.23 -4.32
CA ARG A 57 11.37 20.74 -5.49
C ARG A 57 10.42 20.10 -6.50
N PHE A 58 9.39 19.41 -6.02
CA PHE A 58 8.42 18.76 -6.89
C PHE A 58 7.32 19.71 -7.32
N ASN A 59 6.69 20.41 -6.37
CA ASN A 59 5.55 21.27 -6.64
C ASN A 59 5.82 22.36 -7.69
N LYS A 60 7.06 22.90 -7.72
CA LYS A 60 7.46 23.90 -8.71
C LYS A 60 7.69 23.33 -10.11
N ASN A 61 8.14 22.08 -10.23
CA ASN A 61 8.69 21.53 -11.47
C ASN A 61 7.80 20.46 -12.13
N PHE A 62 6.85 19.88 -11.39
CA PHE A 62 6.05 18.74 -11.83
C PHE A 62 4.56 18.94 -11.53
N ASN A 63 3.71 18.32 -12.34
CA ASN A 63 2.33 18.02 -11.95
C ASN A 63 2.35 16.72 -11.13
N LEU A 64 1.74 16.71 -9.96
CA LEU A 64 1.73 15.55 -9.06
C LEU A 64 0.30 15.03 -8.92
N ILE A 65 0.15 13.72 -8.96
CA ILE A 65 -1.10 13.03 -8.64
C ILE A 65 -0.80 11.84 -7.74
N ALA A 66 -1.56 11.70 -6.66
CA ALA A 66 -1.53 10.51 -5.81
C ALA A 66 -2.88 9.83 -5.86
N PHE A 67 -2.87 8.52 -6.09
CA PHE A 67 -4.07 7.69 -6.09
C PHE A 67 -4.16 6.92 -4.78
N ASP A 68 -5.36 6.88 -4.21
CA ASP A 68 -5.69 5.91 -3.17
C ASP A 68 -5.92 4.56 -3.85
N MET A 69 -5.11 3.55 -3.52
CA MET A 69 -5.27 2.20 -4.06
C MET A 69 -6.67 1.65 -3.73
N ARG A 70 -7.13 0.66 -4.49
CA ARG A 70 -8.51 0.13 -4.44
C ARG A 70 -9.08 -0.03 -3.03
N SER A 71 -8.33 -0.65 -2.14
CA SER A 71 -8.71 -0.95 -0.76
C SER A 71 -8.11 0.03 0.27
N SER A 72 -7.76 1.25 -0.12
CA SER A 72 -7.07 2.25 0.72
C SER A 72 -7.72 3.64 0.70
N GLY A 73 -7.59 4.37 1.81
CA GLY A 73 -8.08 5.76 1.97
C GLY A 73 -9.54 6.02 1.61
N LYS A 74 -9.77 6.96 0.71
CA LYS A 74 -11.10 7.40 0.26
C LYS A 74 -11.61 6.63 -0.96
N SER A 75 -10.80 5.74 -1.53
CA SER A 75 -11.28 4.80 -2.55
C SER A 75 -12.33 3.86 -1.98
N THR A 76 -13.27 3.45 -2.82
CA THR A 76 -14.31 2.48 -2.47
C THR A 76 -14.34 1.37 -3.50
N CYS A 77 -14.54 0.13 -3.05
CA CYS A 77 -14.60 -1.03 -3.93
C CYS A 77 -15.52 -2.10 -3.34
N ARG A 78 -15.94 -3.03 -4.20
CA ARG A 78 -16.45 -4.32 -3.71
C ARG A 78 -15.24 -5.20 -3.34
N PRO A 79 -15.18 -5.74 -2.11
CA PRO A 79 -14.13 -6.67 -1.73
C PRO A 79 -14.08 -7.86 -2.68
N ASN A 80 -12.89 -8.23 -3.13
CA ASN A 80 -12.70 -9.28 -4.12
C ASN A 80 -11.47 -10.15 -3.83
N ALA A 81 -11.69 -11.45 -3.69
CA ALA A 81 -10.62 -12.43 -3.44
C ALA A 81 -9.69 -12.66 -4.65
N ALA A 82 -9.99 -12.06 -5.80
CA ALA A 82 -9.11 -12.02 -6.96
C ALA A 82 -8.26 -10.74 -7.01
N HIS A 83 -8.37 -9.84 -6.03
CA HIS A 83 -7.55 -8.63 -5.97
C HIS A 83 -6.08 -8.98 -5.72
N ASP A 84 -5.23 -8.68 -6.71
CA ASP A 84 -3.77 -8.74 -6.59
C ASP A 84 -3.10 -7.49 -7.18
N ASN A 85 -1.77 -7.44 -7.16
CA ASN A 85 -1.03 -6.28 -7.65
C ASN A 85 -1.11 -6.10 -9.18
N TRP A 86 -1.60 -7.11 -9.94
CA TRP A 86 -1.87 -6.95 -11.39
C TRP A 86 -3.21 -6.25 -11.61
N VAL A 87 -4.19 -6.53 -10.76
CA VAL A 87 -5.44 -5.76 -10.70
C VAL A 87 -5.15 -4.30 -10.37
N ASP A 88 -4.30 -4.01 -9.38
CA ASP A 88 -3.93 -2.62 -9.06
C ASP A 88 -3.27 -1.89 -10.24
N ALA A 89 -2.38 -2.57 -10.97
CA ALA A 89 -1.76 -2.02 -12.17
C ALA A 89 -2.79 -1.74 -13.27
N ALA A 90 -3.80 -2.61 -13.43
CA ALA A 90 -4.90 -2.40 -14.37
C ALA A 90 -5.82 -1.25 -13.94
N ASP A 91 -6.13 -1.12 -12.63
CA ASP A 91 -6.87 0.02 -12.08
C ASP A 91 -6.14 1.34 -12.40
N LEU A 92 -4.82 1.38 -12.22
CA LEU A 92 -4.00 2.53 -12.56
C LEU A 92 -4.04 2.83 -14.07
N GLY A 93 -3.89 1.82 -14.93
CA GLY A 93 -4.02 1.96 -16.38
C GLY A 93 -5.38 2.54 -16.80
N MET A 94 -6.47 2.07 -16.20
CA MET A 94 -7.80 2.64 -16.45
C MET A 94 -7.92 4.08 -15.95
N CYS A 95 -7.32 4.42 -14.80
CA CYS A 95 -7.28 5.80 -14.30
C CYS A 95 -6.57 6.73 -15.28
N PHE A 96 -5.44 6.31 -15.86
CA PHE A 96 -4.76 7.07 -16.92
C PHE A 96 -5.66 7.31 -18.13
N GLN A 97 -6.41 6.29 -18.56
CA GLN A 97 -7.33 6.42 -19.70
C GLN A 97 -8.51 7.33 -19.40
N ARG A 98 -9.09 7.29 -18.19
CA ARG A 98 -10.27 8.09 -17.83
C ARG A 98 -9.94 9.54 -17.53
N LEU A 99 -8.76 9.81 -16.98
CA LEU A 99 -8.29 11.16 -16.65
C LEU A 99 -7.51 11.80 -17.80
N HIS A 100 -7.33 11.09 -18.92
CA HIS A 100 -6.47 11.50 -20.03
C HIS A 100 -5.06 11.90 -19.56
N LEU A 101 -4.51 11.13 -18.61
CA LEU A 101 -3.17 11.40 -18.12
C LEU A 101 -2.15 11.14 -19.23
N PRO A 102 -1.13 12.02 -19.37
CA PRO A 102 0.00 11.79 -20.25
C PRO A 102 0.85 10.63 -19.71
N PRO A 103 1.77 10.08 -20.52
CA PRO A 103 2.86 9.26 -19.99
C PRO A 103 3.54 9.96 -18.81
N SER A 104 3.73 9.26 -17.71
CA SER A 104 4.12 9.86 -16.42
C SER A 104 5.27 9.10 -15.77
N HIS A 105 6.03 9.80 -14.92
CA HIS A 105 6.99 9.15 -14.04
C HIS A 105 6.24 8.54 -12.84
N VAL A 106 6.59 7.33 -12.42
CA VAL A 106 5.92 6.66 -11.29
C VAL A 106 6.87 6.61 -10.09
N LEU A 107 6.45 7.21 -8.97
CA LEU A 107 7.09 7.09 -7.66
C LEU A 107 6.28 6.12 -6.80
N ALA A 108 6.82 4.94 -6.56
CA ALA A 108 6.18 3.89 -5.80
C ALA A 108 6.78 3.78 -4.41
N LEU A 109 5.99 4.13 -3.39
CA LEU A 109 6.43 4.14 -2.01
C LEU A 109 6.11 2.79 -1.36
N GLU A 110 7.09 1.90 -1.30
CA GLU A 110 7.13 0.75 -0.39
C GLU A 110 6.04 -0.33 -0.65
N GLY A 111 6.26 -1.55 -0.16
CA GLY A 111 5.25 -2.62 -0.12
C GLY A 111 4.52 -2.91 -1.44
N THR A 112 3.19 -2.81 -1.41
CA THR A 112 2.29 -3.11 -2.55
C THR A 112 2.44 -2.12 -3.70
N SER A 113 2.75 -0.85 -3.41
CA SER A 113 2.96 0.19 -4.43
C SER A 113 4.14 -0.14 -5.34
N VAL A 114 5.25 -0.65 -4.80
CA VAL A 114 6.38 -1.14 -5.62
C VAL A 114 5.94 -2.29 -6.53
N CYS A 115 5.14 -3.21 -6.00
CA CYS A 115 4.64 -4.37 -6.75
C CYS A 115 3.67 -3.97 -7.86
N CYS A 116 2.79 -3.00 -7.62
CA CYS A 116 1.90 -2.41 -8.60
C CYS A 116 2.69 -1.70 -9.70
N ALA A 117 3.65 -0.84 -9.35
CA ALA A 117 4.40 -0.05 -10.33
C ALA A 117 5.21 -0.91 -11.32
N LEU A 118 5.85 -1.98 -10.84
CA LEU A 118 6.54 -2.93 -11.72
C LEU A 118 5.58 -3.56 -12.74
N ARG A 119 4.40 -3.97 -12.29
CA ARG A 119 3.37 -4.58 -13.16
C ARG A 119 2.76 -3.56 -14.11
N PHE A 120 2.58 -2.32 -13.67
CA PHE A 120 2.12 -1.23 -14.50
C PHE A 120 3.08 -0.96 -15.66
N ALA A 121 4.40 -0.93 -15.41
CA ALA A 121 5.39 -0.75 -16.46
C ALA A 121 5.44 -1.92 -17.47
N VAL A 122 5.09 -3.14 -17.04
CA VAL A 122 4.95 -4.30 -17.94
C VAL A 122 3.69 -4.18 -18.80
N LEU A 123 2.55 -3.84 -18.20
CA LEU A 123 1.26 -3.81 -18.90
C LEU A 123 1.06 -2.59 -19.79
N PHE A 124 1.61 -1.43 -19.37
CA PHE A 124 1.42 -0.14 -20.01
C PHE A 124 2.75 0.61 -20.16
N PRO A 125 3.75 0.01 -20.83
CA PRO A 125 5.09 0.59 -20.95
C PRO A 125 5.08 1.99 -21.60
N GLU A 126 4.10 2.27 -22.46
CA GLU A 126 3.90 3.55 -23.13
C GLU A 126 3.35 4.66 -22.22
N LEU A 127 2.74 4.30 -21.09
CA LEU A 127 2.21 5.24 -20.10
C LEU A 127 3.21 5.50 -18.96
N CYS A 128 4.31 4.74 -18.89
CA CYS A 128 5.34 4.86 -17.87
C CYS A 128 6.62 5.46 -18.46
N LEU A 129 7.00 6.66 -18.04
CA LEU A 129 8.24 7.30 -18.48
C LEU A 129 9.47 6.83 -17.71
N SER A 130 9.32 6.57 -16.41
CA SER A 130 10.37 6.02 -15.54
C SER A 130 9.76 5.45 -14.27
N LEU A 131 10.46 4.52 -13.62
CA LEU A 131 10.09 3.98 -12.32
C LEU A 131 11.06 4.47 -11.23
N THR A 132 10.51 4.86 -10.08
CA THR A 132 11.26 5.00 -8.83
C THR A 132 10.62 4.14 -7.77
N LEU A 133 11.37 3.17 -7.25
CA LEU A 133 10.91 2.16 -6.30
C LEU A 133 11.58 2.41 -4.95
N VAL A 134 10.79 2.67 -3.91
CA VAL A 134 11.30 2.89 -2.54
C VAL A 134 11.07 1.63 -1.71
N ASN A 135 12.12 1.10 -1.08
CA ASN A 135 12.12 -0.15 -0.29
C ASN A 135 11.46 -1.33 -0.99
N VAL A 136 12.26 -2.01 -1.84
CA VAL A 136 11.81 -3.15 -2.64
C VAL A 136 11.58 -4.36 -1.72
N PRO A 137 10.34 -4.87 -1.62
CA PRO A 137 10.05 -6.01 -0.75
C PRO A 137 10.59 -7.31 -1.35
N ALA A 138 10.60 -8.37 -0.54
CA ALA A 138 10.85 -9.71 -1.03
C ALA A 138 9.76 -10.13 -2.06
N PRO A 139 10.13 -10.81 -3.17
CA PRO A 139 9.16 -11.28 -4.18
C PRO A 139 8.04 -12.17 -3.61
N ILE A 140 8.37 -12.92 -2.57
CA ILE A 140 7.45 -13.68 -1.73
C ILE A 140 7.70 -13.22 -0.30
N GLU A 141 6.63 -13.00 0.47
CA GLU A 141 6.74 -12.53 1.85
C GLU A 141 7.51 -13.52 2.74
N LEU A 142 8.36 -12.99 3.63
CA LEU A 142 9.12 -13.83 4.55
C LEU A 142 8.17 -14.44 5.58
N LYS A 143 8.37 -15.73 5.91
CA LYS A 143 7.45 -16.46 6.79
C LYS A 143 7.20 -15.78 8.14
N TRP A 144 8.23 -15.15 8.72
CA TRP A 144 8.09 -14.45 10.00
C TRP A 144 7.31 -13.14 9.84
N ILE A 145 7.53 -12.38 8.76
CA ILE A 145 6.76 -11.17 8.43
C ILE A 145 5.30 -11.54 8.20
N TYR A 146 5.05 -12.56 7.37
CA TYR A 146 3.72 -13.11 7.12
C TYR A 146 2.99 -13.41 8.43
N LYS A 147 3.64 -14.15 9.36
CA LYS A 147 3.02 -14.55 10.62
C LYS A 147 2.69 -13.34 11.50
N ASN A 148 3.63 -12.40 11.65
CA ASN A 148 3.46 -11.25 12.53
C ASN A 148 2.42 -10.28 11.98
N ILE A 149 2.48 -9.90 10.70
CA ILE A 149 1.48 -9.00 10.10
C ILE A 149 0.09 -9.61 10.15
N ASN A 150 -0.03 -10.90 9.77
CA ASN A 150 -1.33 -11.56 9.82
C ASN A 150 -1.90 -11.62 11.25
N HIS A 151 -1.05 -11.82 12.26
CA HIS A 151 -1.45 -11.82 13.66
C HIS A 151 -1.89 -10.43 14.14
N LEU A 152 -1.02 -9.43 14.01
CA LEU A 152 -1.23 -8.07 14.51
C LEU A 152 -2.42 -7.39 13.81
N VAL A 153 -2.55 -7.56 12.49
CA VAL A 153 -3.73 -7.05 11.77
C VAL A 153 -5.00 -7.77 12.23
N HIS A 154 -4.93 -9.08 12.50
CA HIS A 154 -6.08 -9.80 13.02
C HIS A 154 -6.49 -9.29 14.41
N GLU A 155 -5.56 -9.08 15.32
CA GLU A 155 -5.84 -8.51 16.65
C GLU A 155 -6.49 -7.13 16.53
N ALA A 156 -5.91 -6.23 15.72
CA ALA A 156 -6.50 -4.91 15.49
C ALA A 156 -7.90 -4.99 14.86
N CYS A 157 -8.12 -5.89 13.90
CA CYS A 157 -9.41 -6.05 13.22
C CYS A 157 -10.53 -6.68 14.07
N PHE A 158 -10.17 -7.34 15.17
CA PHE A 158 -11.11 -8.04 16.05
C PHE A 158 -11.10 -7.48 17.48
N ALA A 159 -10.44 -6.34 17.70
CA ALA A 159 -10.50 -5.60 18.96
C ALA A 159 -11.96 -5.28 19.36
N GLU A 160 -12.28 -5.49 20.63
CA GLU A 160 -13.62 -5.30 21.20
C GLU A 160 -13.84 -3.88 21.72
N ASP A 161 -12.76 -3.15 21.98
CA ASP A 161 -12.75 -1.80 22.53
C ASP A 161 -11.55 -0.99 21.99
N LEU A 162 -11.55 0.30 22.35
CA LEU A 162 -10.53 1.26 21.93
C LEU A 162 -9.14 0.89 22.45
N GLU A 163 -9.03 0.46 23.70
CA GLU A 163 -7.74 0.16 24.34
C GLU A 163 -7.06 -1.04 23.66
N SER A 164 -7.83 -2.09 23.39
CA SER A 164 -7.37 -3.28 22.66
C SER A 164 -6.95 -2.93 21.23
N PHE A 165 -7.68 -2.04 20.56
CA PHE A 165 -7.33 -1.56 19.22
C PHE A 165 -6.02 -0.77 19.25
N GLU A 166 -5.91 0.25 20.10
CA GLU A 166 -4.72 1.09 20.24
C GLU A 166 -3.48 0.25 20.56
N HIS A 167 -3.61 -0.74 21.45
CA HIS A 167 -2.54 -1.67 21.80
C HIS A 167 -2.07 -2.47 20.59
N ALA A 168 -2.98 -3.16 19.89
CA ALA A 168 -2.64 -3.95 18.71
C ALA A 168 -2.05 -3.09 17.57
N THR A 169 -2.57 -1.87 17.38
CA THR A 169 -2.03 -0.95 16.37
C THR A 169 -0.65 -0.40 16.75
N THR A 170 -0.39 -0.16 18.03
CA THR A 170 0.95 0.25 18.50
C THR A 170 1.98 -0.83 18.17
N GLU A 171 1.69 -2.09 18.50
CA GLU A 171 2.58 -3.21 18.17
C GLU A 171 2.78 -3.36 16.65
N LEU A 172 1.71 -3.16 15.86
CA LEU A 172 1.80 -3.16 14.40
C LEU A 172 2.67 -2.00 13.86
N ILE A 173 2.57 -0.80 14.45
CA ILE A 173 3.39 0.36 14.07
C ILE A 173 4.86 0.10 14.42
N GLU A 174 5.16 -0.36 15.63
CA GLU A 174 6.53 -0.72 16.02
C GLU A 174 7.12 -1.79 15.09
N PHE A 175 6.30 -2.76 14.67
CA PHE A 175 6.70 -3.78 13.71
C PHE A 175 6.96 -3.20 12.31
N ILE A 176 6.11 -2.28 11.82
CA ILE A 176 6.14 -1.76 10.44
C ILE A 176 7.09 -0.58 10.27
N PHE A 177 7.23 0.28 11.27
CA PHE A 177 8.01 1.53 11.22
C PHE A 177 9.31 1.44 12.02
N GLY A 178 9.38 0.54 13.01
CA GLY A 178 10.50 0.35 13.93
C GLY A 178 10.16 0.80 15.35
N SER A 179 10.84 0.24 16.35
CA SER A 179 10.63 0.56 17.77
C SER A 179 11.01 2.01 18.13
N ASP A 180 11.87 2.63 17.33
CA ASP A 180 12.36 4.00 17.54
C ASP A 180 11.49 5.04 16.81
N THR A 181 10.25 4.69 16.46
CA THR A 181 9.32 5.60 15.78
C THR A 181 8.97 6.77 16.70
N ASP A 182 8.94 7.98 16.14
CA ASP A 182 8.57 9.18 16.87
C ASP A 182 7.17 9.04 17.51
N PRO A 183 7.01 9.30 18.81
CA PRO A 183 5.72 9.11 19.49
C PRO A 183 4.57 9.91 18.87
N ASP A 184 4.80 11.11 18.37
CA ASP A 184 3.75 11.90 17.72
C ASP A 184 3.33 11.25 16.40
N LEU A 185 4.28 10.66 15.65
CA LEU A 185 3.98 9.88 14.45
C LEU A 185 3.18 8.60 14.78
N ILE A 186 3.49 7.92 15.90
CA ILE A 186 2.69 6.77 16.35
C ILE A 186 1.24 7.20 16.60
N GLU A 187 1.02 8.32 17.29
CA GLU A 187 -0.32 8.84 17.54
C GLU A 187 -1.06 9.20 16.25
N ASP A 188 -0.40 9.87 15.30
CA ASP A 188 -0.97 10.22 14.00
C ASP A 188 -1.38 8.96 13.20
N LEU A 189 -0.56 7.91 13.24
CA LEU A 189 -0.85 6.62 12.59
C LEU A 189 -2.05 5.92 13.23
N ILE A 190 -2.13 5.91 14.57
CA ILE A 190 -3.27 5.35 15.30
C ILE A 190 -4.55 6.11 14.95
N GLU A 191 -4.56 7.44 15.04
CA GLU A 191 -5.73 8.27 14.68
C GLU A 191 -6.16 8.00 13.23
N TYR A 192 -5.20 7.89 12.32
CA TYR A 192 -5.49 7.56 10.94
C TYR A 192 -6.11 6.16 10.78
N TRP A 193 -5.59 5.13 11.46
CA TRP A 193 -6.10 3.76 11.37
C TRP A 193 -7.45 3.57 12.07
N GLU A 194 -7.75 4.30 13.15
CA GLU A 194 -9.08 4.31 13.76
C GLU A 194 -10.17 4.74 12.78
N VAL A 195 -9.86 5.69 11.90
CA VAL A 195 -10.83 6.22 10.94
C VAL A 195 -10.91 5.33 9.70
N ASN A 196 -9.76 4.86 9.20
CA ASN A 196 -9.66 4.21 7.88
C ASN A 196 -9.70 2.68 7.93
N TYR A 197 -9.24 2.09 9.02
CA TYR A 197 -9.18 0.64 9.25
C TYR A 197 -9.72 0.19 10.63
N PRO A 198 -10.84 0.75 11.15
CA PRO A 198 -11.44 0.25 12.38
C PRO A 198 -11.96 -1.20 12.20
N PRO A 199 -12.25 -1.92 13.31
CA PRO A 199 -12.84 -3.26 13.23
C PRO A 199 -14.12 -3.33 12.38
N SER A 200 -14.95 -2.28 12.37
CA SER A 200 -16.13 -2.20 11.49
C SER A 200 -15.84 -2.07 10.00
N LYS A 201 -14.58 -1.79 9.62
CA LYS A 201 -14.07 -1.84 8.24
C LYS A 201 -13.07 -2.97 8.02
N ARG A 202 -13.00 -3.96 8.91
CA ARG A 202 -11.96 -5.01 8.85
C ARG A 202 -11.90 -5.79 7.55
N VAL A 203 -13.00 -5.93 6.80
CA VAL A 203 -12.97 -6.57 5.46
C VAL A 203 -11.96 -5.89 4.54
N ARG A 204 -11.89 -4.54 4.60
CA ARG A 204 -10.93 -3.73 3.86
C ARG A 204 -9.50 -4.00 4.32
N ALA A 205 -9.27 -4.02 5.63
CA ALA A 205 -7.96 -4.34 6.19
C ALA A 205 -7.50 -5.76 5.81
N GLY A 206 -8.42 -6.73 5.84
CA GLY A 206 -8.17 -8.11 5.41
C GLY A 206 -7.81 -8.22 3.93
N GLU A 207 -8.49 -7.47 3.05
CA GLU A 207 -8.16 -7.38 1.62
C GLU A 207 -6.77 -6.77 1.39
N THR A 208 -6.47 -5.61 2.00
CA THR A 208 -5.16 -4.97 1.90
C THR A 208 -4.04 -5.86 2.45
N THR A 209 -4.27 -6.55 3.56
CA THR A 209 -3.32 -7.52 4.12
C THR A 209 -3.10 -8.69 3.19
N ASN A 210 -4.17 -9.25 2.58
CA ASN A 210 -4.04 -10.34 1.61
C ASN A 210 -3.19 -9.93 0.40
N LEU A 211 -3.38 -8.71 -0.12
CA LEU A 211 -2.59 -8.15 -1.19
C LEU A 211 -1.10 -8.02 -0.80
N TYR A 212 -0.84 -7.61 0.44
CA TYR A 212 0.52 -7.46 0.97
C TYR A 212 1.21 -8.81 1.21
N ILE A 213 0.58 -9.77 1.88
CA ILE A 213 1.25 -11.02 2.29
C ILE A 213 1.25 -12.10 1.19
N ASN A 214 0.28 -12.08 0.27
CA ASN A 214 0.15 -13.09 -0.80
C ASN A 214 0.73 -12.62 -2.14
N ARG A 215 1.88 -11.94 -2.11
CA ARG A 215 2.55 -11.48 -3.33
C ARG A 215 2.93 -12.65 -4.22
N ALA A 216 2.54 -12.55 -5.50
CA ALA A 216 3.06 -13.41 -6.54
C ALA A 216 4.40 -12.83 -7.06
N PRO A 217 5.47 -13.64 -7.15
CA PRO A 217 6.70 -13.18 -7.79
C PRO A 217 6.47 -12.94 -9.29
N MET A 218 7.14 -11.94 -9.86
CA MET A 218 7.17 -11.74 -11.31
C MET A 218 8.16 -12.72 -11.96
N SER A 219 7.84 -13.17 -13.17
CA SER A 219 8.76 -13.99 -13.97
C SER A 219 9.95 -13.15 -14.43
N ALA A 220 11.07 -13.81 -14.77
CA ALA A 220 12.22 -13.13 -15.36
C ALA A 220 11.84 -12.42 -16.67
N ASP A 221 10.99 -13.03 -17.49
CA ASP A 221 10.50 -12.44 -18.75
C ASP A 221 9.67 -11.18 -18.49
N ALA A 222 8.83 -11.17 -17.45
CA ALA A 222 8.07 -9.98 -17.07
C ALA A 222 9.00 -8.85 -16.59
N LEU A 223 10.03 -9.16 -15.79
CA LEU A 223 11.00 -8.15 -15.34
C LEU A 223 11.86 -7.63 -16.51
N ALA A 224 12.24 -8.51 -17.43
CA ALA A 224 12.94 -8.14 -18.66
C ALA A 224 12.06 -7.31 -19.62
N ALA A 225 10.74 -7.38 -19.53
CA ALA A 225 9.86 -6.52 -20.34
C ALA A 225 9.92 -5.03 -19.94
N ILE A 226 10.46 -4.72 -18.75
CA ILE A 226 10.62 -3.34 -18.27
C ILE A 226 11.87 -2.74 -18.93
N THR A 227 11.66 -1.67 -19.71
CA THR A 227 12.71 -0.96 -20.46
C THR A 227 12.89 0.48 -20.02
N GLN A 228 11.97 1.01 -19.22
CA GLN A 228 12.00 2.37 -18.72
C GLN A 228 13.19 2.58 -17.78
N PRO A 229 13.75 3.80 -17.67
CA PRO A 229 14.72 4.14 -16.63
C PRO A 229 14.18 3.79 -15.23
N VAL A 230 14.97 3.05 -14.45
CA VAL A 230 14.59 2.63 -13.10
C VAL A 230 15.57 3.14 -12.05
N LEU A 231 15.04 3.80 -11.03
CA LEU A 231 15.72 4.12 -9.78
C LEU A 231 15.16 3.26 -8.64
N ILE A 232 16.03 2.67 -7.85
CA ILE A 232 15.68 1.93 -6.64
C ILE A 232 16.32 2.67 -5.45
N ILE A 233 15.51 3.11 -4.50
CA ILE A 233 15.95 3.75 -3.25
C ILE A 233 15.69 2.78 -2.11
N GLN A 234 16.74 2.37 -1.39
CA GLN A 234 16.66 1.28 -0.43
C GLN A 234 17.29 1.67 0.90
N GLY A 235 16.56 1.52 2.00
CA GLY A 235 17.10 1.64 3.35
C GLY A 235 18.10 0.52 3.64
N ASP A 236 19.26 0.85 4.19
CA ASP A 236 20.35 -0.10 4.42
C ASP A 236 20.08 -1.12 5.55
N LYS A 237 19.22 -0.77 6.50
CA LYS A 237 18.85 -1.59 7.67
C LYS A 237 17.35 -1.94 7.73
N ASN A 238 16.65 -1.93 6.59
CA ASN A 238 15.24 -2.30 6.54
C ASN A 238 15.08 -3.83 6.60
N GLU A 239 14.56 -4.35 7.72
CA GLU A 239 14.35 -5.79 7.91
C GLU A 239 13.14 -6.34 7.14
N LEU A 240 12.11 -5.51 6.92
CA LEU A 240 10.92 -5.88 6.16
C LEU A 240 11.21 -5.95 4.66
N SER A 241 12.11 -5.10 4.18
CA SER A 241 12.58 -5.05 2.79
C SER A 241 14.10 -5.14 2.73
N PRO A 242 14.70 -6.32 2.96
CA PRO A 242 16.16 -6.47 2.97
C PRO A 242 16.81 -6.08 1.64
N ILE A 243 17.92 -5.35 1.72
CA ILE A 243 18.66 -4.81 0.55
C ILE A 243 19.07 -5.85 -0.50
N LYS A 244 19.20 -7.12 -0.12
CA LYS A 244 19.50 -8.22 -1.05
C LYS A 244 18.44 -8.34 -2.16
N TYR A 245 17.17 -8.03 -1.86
CA TYR A 245 16.09 -8.09 -2.86
C TYR A 245 16.17 -6.94 -3.85
N ALA A 246 16.49 -5.72 -3.39
CA ALA A 246 16.79 -4.60 -4.27
C ALA A 246 17.99 -4.88 -5.19
N LYS A 247 19.08 -5.43 -4.65
CA LYS A 247 20.27 -5.83 -5.43
C LYS A 247 19.95 -6.90 -6.47
N ARG A 248 19.13 -7.88 -6.12
CA ARG A 248 18.64 -8.88 -7.06
C ARG A 248 17.79 -8.25 -8.16
N LEU A 249 16.87 -7.35 -7.81
CA LEU A 249 16.01 -6.68 -8.78
C LEU A 249 16.82 -5.89 -9.81
N VAL A 250 17.90 -5.22 -9.41
CA VAL A 250 18.82 -4.56 -10.37
C VAL A 250 19.34 -5.54 -11.42
N THR A 251 19.72 -6.75 -11.02
CA THR A 251 20.20 -7.79 -11.93
C THR A 251 19.09 -8.36 -12.81
N ASP A 252 17.88 -8.50 -12.26
CA ASP A 252 16.74 -9.08 -12.96
C ASP A 252 16.13 -8.10 -14.00
N LEU A 253 16.36 -6.79 -13.87
CA LEU A 253 15.94 -5.73 -14.81
C LEU A 253 16.90 -5.59 -16.00
N THR A 254 17.01 -6.65 -16.81
CA THR A 254 18.06 -6.81 -17.83
C THR A 254 17.96 -5.88 -19.04
N ASN A 255 16.77 -5.33 -19.34
CA ASN A 255 16.54 -4.50 -20.52
C ASN A 255 16.38 -2.99 -20.20
N VAL A 256 16.65 -2.57 -18.98
CA VAL A 256 16.73 -1.15 -18.63
C VAL A 256 18.02 -0.58 -19.24
N GLU A 257 17.90 0.43 -20.09
CA GLU A 257 19.05 1.12 -20.69
C GLU A 257 19.96 1.68 -19.58
N ASP A 258 21.28 1.47 -19.71
CA ASP A 258 22.30 1.76 -18.68
C ASP A 258 22.14 1.04 -17.33
N GLY A 259 21.17 0.14 -17.20
CA GLY A 259 20.86 -0.62 -16.00
C GLY A 259 20.11 0.18 -14.93
N ALA A 260 19.42 -0.53 -14.03
CA ALA A 260 18.72 0.09 -12.91
C ALA A 260 19.70 0.70 -11.89
N ILE A 261 19.41 1.91 -11.41
CA ILE A 261 20.24 2.63 -10.43
C ILE A 261 19.79 2.24 -9.03
N LEU A 262 20.70 1.72 -8.20
CA LEU A 262 20.44 1.48 -6.76
C LEU A 262 21.08 2.58 -5.90
N TYR A 263 20.26 3.28 -5.12
CA TYR A 263 20.70 4.23 -4.11
C TYR A 263 20.40 3.69 -2.70
N GLU A 264 21.45 3.42 -1.94
CA GLU A 264 21.33 2.97 -0.55
C GLU A 264 21.23 4.20 0.38
N VAL A 265 20.11 4.34 1.11
CA VAL A 265 19.96 5.37 2.15
C VAL A 265 20.65 4.87 3.41
N LYS A 266 21.81 5.46 3.71
CA LYS A 266 22.60 5.14 4.91
C LYS A 266 22.02 5.82 6.13
N GLY A 267 22.03 5.10 7.25
CA GLY A 267 21.76 5.72 8.54
C GLY A 267 20.29 6.06 8.77
N SER A 268 19.37 5.20 8.28
CA SER A 268 17.95 5.17 8.69
C SER A 268 17.74 4.92 10.22
N LEU A 269 18.77 5.14 11.02
CA LEU A 269 18.89 4.81 12.44
C LEU A 269 19.57 5.94 13.24
N ILE A 270 19.87 7.08 12.61
CA ILE A 270 20.73 8.10 13.22
C ILE A 270 19.92 9.34 13.55
N LEU A 271 19.20 9.30 14.67
CA LEU A 271 19.13 10.45 15.57
C LEU A 271 18.87 10.07 17.04
N SER A 272 18.33 8.88 17.33
CA SER A 272 18.00 8.49 18.72
C SER A 272 19.18 7.93 19.53
N VAL A 273 20.26 7.48 18.89
CA VAL A 273 21.37 6.77 19.57
C VAL A 273 22.40 7.71 20.24
N ILE A 274 22.30 9.04 20.09
CA ILE A 274 23.31 9.93 20.70
C ILE A 274 23.09 10.17 22.21
N LEU A 275 21.97 9.73 22.81
CA LEU A 275 21.66 10.04 24.21
C LEU A 275 21.74 8.87 25.21
N TYR A 276 21.92 7.62 24.76
CA TYR A 276 21.99 6.47 25.69
C TYR A 276 23.09 5.49 25.26
N GLU A 277 24.24 5.55 25.93
CA GLU A 277 25.43 4.74 25.58
C GLU A 277 25.31 3.24 25.97
N ASP A 278 24.34 2.84 26.80
CA ASP A 278 24.37 1.53 27.48
C ASP A 278 23.19 0.57 27.21
N THR A 279 22.31 0.85 26.25
CA THR A 279 21.26 -0.11 25.87
C THR A 279 21.65 -0.84 24.58
N GLU A 280 21.81 -2.17 24.66
CA GLU A 280 21.73 -3.09 23.50
C GLU A 280 20.29 -3.05 22.95
N ALA A 281 19.86 -1.88 22.49
CA ALA A 281 18.60 -1.70 21.80
C ALA A 281 18.62 -2.62 20.59
N LEU A 282 17.57 -3.42 20.48
CA LEU A 282 17.27 -4.23 19.31
C LEU A 282 17.08 -3.25 18.15
N ALA A 283 18.17 -2.89 17.47
CA ALA A 283 18.24 -1.80 16.50
C ALA A 283 17.49 -2.18 15.21
N GLY A 284 16.17 -2.21 15.27
CA GLY A 284 15.29 -2.28 14.11
C GLY A 284 15.40 -0.94 13.37
N GLY A 285 16.10 -0.92 12.24
CA GLY A 285 16.21 0.28 11.43
C GLY A 285 14.85 0.71 10.89
N ALA A 286 14.63 2.02 10.76
CA ALA A 286 13.37 2.53 10.26
C ALA A 286 13.05 1.96 8.87
N SER A 287 11.91 1.29 8.76
CA SER A 287 11.48 0.53 7.58
C SER A 287 10.61 1.34 6.62
N MET A 288 10.04 2.47 7.05
CA MET A 288 9.21 3.37 6.24
C MET A 288 9.93 4.69 5.93
N ILE A 289 10.96 4.62 5.07
CA ILE A 289 11.86 5.76 4.80
C ILE A 289 11.18 6.88 4.01
N SER A 290 10.01 6.61 3.44
CA SER A 290 9.22 7.58 2.67
C SER A 290 8.35 8.50 3.53
N ILE A 291 8.05 8.09 4.76
CA ILE A 291 7.18 8.80 5.71
C ILE A 291 7.99 9.55 6.77
N ILE A 292 9.07 8.96 7.27
CA ILE A 292 9.88 9.59 8.32
C ILE A 292 10.61 10.80 7.73
N SER A 293 10.23 12.01 8.15
CA SER A 293 10.61 13.30 7.55
C SER A 293 12.09 13.44 7.17
N GLY A 294 13.01 13.03 8.07
CA GLY A 294 14.45 13.07 7.80
C GLY A 294 14.87 12.19 6.62
N CYS A 295 14.36 10.95 6.57
CA CYS A 295 14.63 10.01 5.49
C CYS A 295 13.87 10.40 4.21
N ALA A 296 12.63 10.85 4.34
CA ALA A 296 11.77 11.23 3.22
C ALA A 296 12.37 12.40 2.42
N SER A 297 12.99 13.37 3.10
CA SER A 297 13.71 14.47 2.42
C SER A 297 14.88 13.99 1.56
N ILE A 298 15.60 12.94 2.01
CA ILE A 298 16.68 12.28 1.25
C ILE A 298 16.09 11.56 0.04
N VAL A 299 15.05 10.75 0.24
CA VAL A 299 14.32 10.06 -0.84
C VAL A 299 13.90 11.05 -1.91
N ASN A 300 13.25 12.14 -1.51
CA ASN A 300 12.81 13.20 -2.43
C ASN A 300 13.98 13.87 -3.16
N ASN A 301 15.11 14.09 -2.49
CA ASN A 301 16.30 14.68 -3.11
C ASN A 301 16.88 13.78 -4.21
N VAL A 302 16.99 12.48 -3.91
CA VAL A 302 17.54 11.49 -4.83
C VAL A 302 16.62 11.34 -6.03
N PHE A 303 15.32 11.21 -5.79
CA PHE A 303 14.30 11.15 -6.83
C PHE A 303 14.31 12.40 -7.73
N PHE A 304 14.35 13.60 -7.14
CA PHE A 304 14.44 14.86 -7.90
C PHE A 304 15.68 14.90 -8.81
N LYS A 305 16.85 14.50 -8.29
CA LYS A 305 18.10 14.46 -9.07
C LYS A 305 18.05 13.44 -10.19
N PHE A 306 17.36 12.32 -10.00
CA PHE A 306 17.13 11.33 -11.04
C PHE A 306 16.25 11.90 -12.16
N LEU A 307 15.08 12.45 -11.83
CA LEU A 307 14.19 13.07 -12.82
C LEU A 307 14.85 14.23 -13.57
N SER A 308 15.68 15.02 -12.90
CA SER A 308 16.39 16.15 -13.53
C SER A 308 17.38 15.73 -14.63
N ARG A 309 17.73 14.44 -14.72
CA ARG A 309 18.62 13.89 -15.77
C ARG A 309 17.84 13.28 -16.93
N LEU A 310 16.55 13.02 -16.75
CA LEU A 310 15.70 12.45 -17.78
C LEU A 310 15.20 13.54 -18.74
N PRO A 311 14.81 13.17 -19.98
CA PRO A 311 14.17 14.10 -20.90
C PRO A 311 12.93 14.75 -20.27
N ARG A 312 12.70 16.04 -20.56
CA ARG A 312 11.47 16.71 -20.12
C ARG A 312 10.32 16.30 -21.04
N HIS A 313 9.20 15.93 -20.43
CA HIS A 313 7.96 15.61 -21.12
C HIS A 313 6.89 16.65 -20.82
N ARG A 314 6.09 16.99 -21.82
CA ARG A 314 4.87 17.78 -21.66
C ARG A 314 3.75 16.93 -21.09
N SER A 315 2.78 17.57 -20.46
CA SER A 315 1.63 16.94 -19.82
C SER A 315 0.30 17.46 -20.36
N ASP A 316 0.18 17.53 -21.68
CA ASP A 316 -1.09 17.86 -22.32
C ASP A 316 -2.12 16.75 -22.01
N LEU A 317 -3.33 17.14 -21.55
CA LEU A 317 -4.42 16.21 -21.20
C LEU A 317 -5.25 15.84 -22.44
N ASP A 318 -4.56 15.35 -23.46
CA ASP A 318 -5.19 14.99 -24.72
C ASP A 318 -5.89 13.63 -24.60
N PRO A 319 -7.07 13.47 -25.24
CA PRO A 319 -7.69 12.16 -25.35
C PRO A 319 -6.72 11.14 -25.94
N HIS A 320 -6.66 9.96 -25.32
CA HIS A 320 -5.82 8.87 -25.81
C HIS A 320 -6.25 8.42 -27.21
N VAL A 321 -5.28 8.22 -28.10
CA VAL A 321 -5.53 7.74 -29.48
C VAL A 321 -6.17 6.35 -29.48
N MET A 322 -5.76 5.50 -28.53
CA MET A 322 -6.32 4.16 -28.35
C MET A 322 -7.49 4.21 -27.38
N SER A 323 -8.59 3.53 -27.71
CA SER A 323 -9.73 3.40 -26.81
C SER A 323 -9.33 2.64 -25.54
N ILE A 324 -10.03 2.89 -24.43
CA ILE A 324 -9.80 2.15 -23.18
C ILE A 324 -9.95 0.64 -23.39
N GLN A 325 -10.94 0.20 -24.16
CA GLN A 325 -11.17 -1.23 -24.41
C GLN A 325 -10.02 -1.87 -25.19
N ASP A 326 -9.55 -1.21 -26.26
CA ASP A 326 -8.45 -1.72 -27.08
C ASP A 326 -7.13 -1.75 -26.29
N ARG A 327 -6.87 -0.73 -25.47
CA ARG A 327 -5.67 -0.67 -24.63
C ARG A 327 -5.67 -1.75 -23.57
N MET A 328 -6.78 -1.89 -22.83
CA MET A 328 -6.86 -2.93 -21.81
C MET A 328 -6.82 -4.34 -22.43
N LYS A 329 -7.36 -4.52 -23.64
CA LYS A 329 -7.21 -5.78 -24.39
C LYS A 329 -5.76 -6.05 -24.79
N ALA A 330 -5.02 -5.02 -25.24
CA ALA A 330 -3.60 -5.15 -25.52
C ALA A 330 -2.82 -5.51 -24.25
N ALA A 331 -3.12 -4.88 -23.12
CA ALA A 331 -2.51 -5.20 -21.83
C ALA A 331 -2.83 -6.63 -21.36
N LEU A 332 -4.05 -7.14 -21.58
CA LEU A 332 -4.36 -8.55 -21.32
C LEU A 332 -3.51 -9.48 -22.20
N ASN A 333 -3.31 -9.17 -23.48
CA ASN A 333 -2.42 -9.96 -24.34
C ASN A 333 -0.99 -9.97 -23.79
N THR A 334 -0.45 -8.81 -23.40
CA THR A 334 0.87 -8.72 -22.75
C THR A 334 0.91 -9.57 -21.47
N LEU A 335 -0.14 -9.54 -20.66
CA LEU A 335 -0.24 -10.38 -19.46
C LEU A 335 -0.21 -11.88 -19.81
N ALA A 336 -0.94 -12.28 -20.86
CA ALA A 336 -0.94 -13.66 -21.35
C ALA A 336 0.46 -14.10 -21.78
N ASP A 337 1.19 -13.23 -22.50
CA ASP A 337 2.54 -13.51 -22.98
C ASP A 337 3.52 -13.72 -21.83
N VAL A 338 3.49 -12.88 -20.79
CA VAL A 338 4.45 -12.95 -19.67
C VAL A 338 4.09 -13.96 -18.58
N THR A 339 2.83 -14.41 -18.52
CA THR A 339 2.35 -15.37 -17.51
C THR A 339 1.93 -16.73 -18.06
N GLY A 340 1.77 -16.86 -19.38
CA GLY A 340 1.24 -18.06 -20.03
C GLY A 340 -0.25 -18.31 -19.78
N ARG A 341 -0.99 -17.33 -19.26
CA ARG A 341 -2.41 -17.46 -18.91
C ARG A 341 -3.32 -17.32 -20.13
N ASP A 342 -4.36 -18.15 -20.20
CA ASP A 342 -5.43 -17.99 -21.18
C ASP A 342 -6.34 -16.82 -20.82
N ILE A 343 -6.49 -15.86 -21.74
CA ILE A 343 -7.25 -14.62 -21.58
C ILE A 343 -8.49 -14.54 -22.47
N THR A 344 -8.79 -15.59 -23.25
CA THR A 344 -9.82 -15.55 -24.31
C THR A 344 -11.21 -15.15 -23.84
N ASN A 345 -11.55 -15.45 -22.59
CA ASN A 345 -12.86 -15.19 -21.98
C ASN A 345 -12.84 -14.04 -20.97
N LEU A 346 -11.75 -13.29 -20.88
CA LEU A 346 -11.61 -12.21 -19.91
C LEU A 346 -12.21 -10.90 -20.43
N ASP A 347 -12.84 -10.14 -19.55
CA ASP A 347 -13.40 -8.82 -19.86
C ASP A 347 -12.27 -7.77 -19.75
N PRO A 348 -11.85 -7.12 -20.85
CA PRO A 348 -10.84 -6.06 -20.80
C PRO A 348 -11.27 -4.84 -19.99
N LEU A 349 -12.57 -4.62 -19.77
CA LEU A 349 -13.08 -3.51 -18.98
C LEU A 349 -13.20 -3.82 -17.49
N SER A 350 -12.92 -5.06 -17.07
CA SER A 350 -12.83 -5.45 -15.67
C SER A 350 -11.37 -5.57 -15.26
N SER A 351 -10.90 -4.75 -14.34
CA SER A 351 -9.53 -4.85 -13.83
C SER A 351 -9.27 -6.16 -13.08
N ILE A 352 -10.30 -6.77 -12.48
CA ILE A 352 -10.22 -8.12 -11.88
C ILE A 352 -9.84 -9.20 -12.90
N SER A 353 -10.11 -9.00 -14.19
CA SER A 353 -9.62 -9.90 -15.24
C SER A 353 -8.09 -10.04 -15.23
N PHE A 354 -7.35 -9.05 -14.75
CA PHE A 354 -5.88 -9.07 -14.70
C PHE A 354 -5.31 -9.90 -13.55
N SER A 355 -6.14 -10.41 -12.64
CA SER A 355 -5.69 -11.23 -11.51
C SER A 355 -4.89 -12.45 -11.95
N CYS A 356 -3.68 -12.63 -11.42
CA CYS A 356 -2.85 -13.81 -11.66
C CYS A 356 -2.89 -14.80 -10.49
N LEU A 357 -3.81 -14.63 -9.55
CA LEU A 357 -3.97 -15.56 -8.44
C LEU A 357 -4.45 -16.93 -8.94
N THR A 358 -3.93 -17.99 -8.33
CA THR A 358 -4.40 -19.35 -8.62
C THR A 358 -5.83 -19.53 -8.07
N PRO A 359 -6.63 -20.46 -8.62
CA PRO A 359 -7.95 -20.75 -8.08
C PRO A 359 -7.93 -21.16 -6.60
N GLU A 360 -6.85 -21.81 -6.16
CA GLU A 360 -6.64 -22.15 -4.75
C GLU A 360 -6.40 -20.91 -3.89
N ALA A 361 -5.56 -19.97 -4.34
CA ALA A 361 -5.33 -18.70 -3.66
C ALA A 361 -6.63 -17.88 -3.55
N ILE A 362 -7.40 -17.76 -4.64
CA ILE A 362 -8.70 -17.07 -4.67
C ILE A 362 -9.67 -17.71 -3.67
N LYS A 363 -9.73 -19.05 -3.61
CA LYS A 363 -10.57 -19.75 -2.64
C LYS A 363 -10.17 -19.43 -1.19
N ILE A 364 -8.87 -19.43 -0.89
CA ILE A 364 -8.37 -19.15 0.47
C ILE A 364 -8.61 -17.69 0.86
N GLN A 365 -8.36 -16.75 -0.05
CA GLN A 365 -8.68 -15.35 0.16
C GLN A 365 -10.19 -15.12 0.33
N SER A 366 -11.02 -15.84 -0.43
CA SER A 366 -12.49 -15.77 -0.28
C SER A 366 -12.93 -16.21 1.11
N LEU A 367 -12.38 -17.31 1.63
CA LEU A 367 -12.67 -17.78 2.99
C LEU A 367 -12.21 -16.78 4.05
N THR A 368 -11.04 -16.17 3.84
CA THR A 368 -10.51 -15.13 4.73
C THR A 368 -11.42 -13.91 4.74
N LEU A 369 -11.81 -13.39 3.58
CA LEU A 369 -12.73 -12.25 3.49
C LEU A 369 -14.10 -12.56 4.11
N MET A 370 -14.62 -13.78 3.93
CA MET A 370 -15.85 -14.22 4.60
C MET A 370 -15.72 -14.20 6.12
N GLN A 371 -14.57 -14.62 6.67
CA GLN A 371 -14.31 -14.56 8.11
C GLN A 371 -14.28 -13.11 8.62
N TYR A 372 -13.62 -12.20 7.89
CA TYR A 372 -13.58 -10.78 8.25
C TYR A 372 -14.96 -10.12 8.10
N GLN A 373 -15.82 -10.63 7.23
CA GLN A 373 -17.19 -10.13 7.04
C GLN A 373 -18.18 -10.65 8.10
N ALA A 374 -17.90 -11.79 8.74
CA ALA A 374 -18.77 -12.35 9.77
C ALA A 374 -18.95 -11.35 10.91
N ASN A 375 -20.16 -11.18 11.45
CA ASN A 375 -20.47 -10.28 12.59
C ASN A 375 -19.98 -8.82 12.42
N LEU A 376 -19.90 -8.31 11.20
CA LEU A 376 -19.42 -6.93 10.96
C LEU A 376 -20.33 -5.86 11.57
N SER A 377 -21.64 -6.13 11.69
CA SER A 377 -22.61 -5.24 12.33
C SER A 377 -22.36 -5.02 13.82
N ASP A 378 -21.70 -5.98 14.47
CA ASP A 378 -21.44 -5.98 15.91
C ASP A 378 -19.99 -5.59 16.21
N ALA A 379 -19.19 -5.28 15.18
CA ALA A 379 -17.79 -4.95 15.33
C ALA A 379 -17.61 -3.55 15.93
N PHE A 380 -16.60 -3.41 16.80
CA PHE A 380 -16.22 -2.15 17.40
C PHE A 380 -15.98 -1.06 16.34
N THR A 381 -16.51 0.13 16.60
CA THR A 381 -16.25 1.34 15.80
C THR A 381 -15.83 2.44 16.76
N PRO A 382 -14.54 2.84 16.76
CA PRO A 382 -14.10 3.96 17.58
C PRO A 382 -14.84 5.23 17.17
N ASP A 383 -15.30 6.01 18.15
CA ASP A 383 -15.78 7.38 17.91
C ASP A 383 -14.54 8.29 17.85
N PRO A 384 -14.22 8.91 16.70
CA PRO A 384 -13.04 9.76 16.57
C PRO A 384 -13.01 10.91 17.58
N THR A 385 -14.18 11.40 18.01
CA THR A 385 -14.27 12.50 18.98
C THR A 385 -13.91 12.04 20.41
N GLU A 386 -14.31 10.83 20.77
CA GLU A 386 -14.01 10.23 22.07
C GLU A 386 -12.56 9.76 22.16
N SER A 387 -12.07 9.06 21.12
CA SER A 387 -10.68 8.59 21.02
C SER A 387 -9.68 9.72 21.24
N ARG A 388 -9.89 10.85 20.57
CA ARG A 388 -9.01 12.01 20.70
C ARG A 388 -9.04 12.61 22.11
N ALA A 389 -10.21 12.67 22.75
CA ALA A 389 -10.35 13.20 24.10
C ALA A 389 -9.61 12.33 25.12
N ILE A 390 -9.71 11.01 24.99
CA ILE A 390 -9.02 10.04 25.86
C ILE A 390 -7.51 10.19 25.72
N ARG A 391 -6.98 10.24 24.49
CA ARG A 391 -5.53 10.42 24.26
C ARG A 391 -5.01 11.75 24.81
N CYS A 392 -5.71 12.86 24.56
CA CYS A 392 -5.32 14.17 25.11
C CYS A 392 -5.31 14.19 26.64
N SER A 393 -6.14 13.41 27.31
CA SER A 393 -6.17 13.33 28.78
C SER A 393 -5.06 12.46 29.38
N LYS A 394 -4.53 11.50 28.61
CA LYS A 394 -3.44 10.59 29.03
C LYS A 394 -2.06 11.20 28.86
N LYS A 395 -1.89 12.23 28.02
CA LYS A 395 -0.72 13.09 28.09
C LYS A 395 -0.77 13.77 29.45
N GLU A 396 -0.13 13.15 30.45
CA GLU A 396 0.06 13.78 31.75
C GLU A 396 0.56 15.20 31.46
N PRO A 397 0.05 16.22 32.17
CA PRO A 397 0.57 17.57 32.06
C PRO A 397 1.99 17.57 32.64
N ASP A 398 2.93 16.95 31.92
CA ASP A 398 4.34 16.96 32.18
C ASP A 398 4.78 18.41 32.05
N GLU A 399 4.84 19.05 33.21
CA GLU A 399 5.82 20.07 33.58
C GLU A 399 6.02 21.23 32.59
N TRP A 400 4.96 21.63 31.87
CA TRP A 400 4.84 23.03 31.40
C TRP A 400 4.58 24.01 32.55
N SER A 401 4.82 23.60 33.80
CA SER A 401 5.35 24.53 34.78
C SER A 401 6.75 24.95 34.31
N TYR A 402 6.77 25.87 33.35
CA TYR A 402 7.74 26.96 33.32
C TYR A 402 7.63 27.65 34.69
N VAL A 403 8.25 27.06 35.69
CA VAL A 403 8.63 27.78 36.88
C VAL A 403 9.68 28.76 36.37
N GLU A 404 9.24 29.99 36.08
CA GLU A 404 10.09 31.17 36.01
C GLU A 404 10.79 31.32 37.37
N HIS A 405 11.77 30.47 37.66
CA HIS A 405 12.75 30.76 38.68
C HIS A 405 13.69 31.79 38.07
N GLY A 406 13.31 33.05 38.30
CA GLY A 406 14.03 34.24 37.88
C GLY A 406 15.53 34.06 38.06
N ARG A 407 16.25 34.02 36.93
CA ARG A 407 17.68 34.31 36.91
C ARG A 407 17.88 35.76 36.48
N PRO A 408 18.50 36.59 37.33
CA PRO A 408 18.93 37.91 36.91
C PRO A 408 20.09 37.78 35.91
N SER A 409 19.98 38.58 34.85
CA SER A 409 21.00 38.82 33.81
C SER A 409 22.37 39.13 34.41
N ILE A 410 23.38 38.29 34.13
CA ILE A 410 24.79 38.66 34.26
C ILE A 410 25.60 38.12 33.07
N ASN A 411 26.15 39.06 32.30
CA ASN A 411 27.27 38.91 31.39
C ASN A 411 28.45 38.17 32.05
N SER A 412 29.03 37.15 31.41
CA SER A 412 30.50 37.05 31.28
C SER A 412 30.93 35.86 30.44
N THR A 413 31.74 36.19 29.44
CA THR A 413 32.57 35.33 28.61
C THR A 413 33.65 34.65 29.45
N ILE A 414 33.66 33.32 29.54
CA ILE A 414 34.90 32.56 29.83
C ILE A 414 34.87 31.24 29.03
N ILE A 415 35.85 31.11 28.15
CA ILE A 415 36.25 29.88 27.44
C ILE A 415 37.14 29.07 28.40
N VAL A 416 36.83 27.80 28.64
CA VAL A 416 37.77 26.81 29.22
C VAL A 416 37.68 25.51 28.40
N PRO A 417 38.81 24.90 28.00
CA PRO A 417 38.82 23.68 27.20
C PRO A 417 38.73 22.43 28.08
N SER A 418 37.97 21.43 27.62
CA SER A 418 37.89 20.12 28.29
C SER A 418 39.04 19.21 27.84
N GLU A 419 39.81 18.75 28.82
CA GLU A 419 40.86 17.75 28.71
C GLU A 419 40.32 16.33 28.48
N ARG A 420 41.20 15.53 27.87
CA ARG A 420 41.12 14.08 27.66
C ARG A 420 40.96 13.30 28.98
N VAL A 421 40.12 12.27 28.96
CA VAL A 421 40.29 11.08 29.81
C VAL A 421 40.39 9.83 28.93
N LYS A 422 41.35 8.99 29.29
CA LYS A 422 41.77 7.75 28.64
C LYS A 422 40.97 6.55 29.16
N GLN A 423 40.59 5.67 28.24
CA GLN A 423 40.98 4.24 28.20
C GLN A 423 40.78 3.40 29.47
N GLN A 424 39.81 2.48 29.42
CA GLN A 424 39.95 1.16 30.05
C GLN A 424 39.16 0.07 29.30
N ASP A 425 39.77 -1.10 29.28
CA ASP A 425 39.57 -2.25 28.41
C ASP A 425 38.58 -3.32 28.94
N LEU A 426 38.23 -4.23 28.00
CA LEU A 426 38.08 -5.70 28.13
C LEU A 426 36.71 -6.35 28.43
N GLU A 427 36.37 -7.21 27.45
CA GLU A 427 35.71 -8.52 27.53
C GLU A 427 34.20 -8.63 27.76
N ARG A 428 33.46 -8.98 26.69
CA ARG A 428 32.61 -10.20 26.66
C ARG A 428 31.97 -10.48 25.30
N GLY A 429 31.93 -11.78 24.96
CA GLY A 429 30.76 -12.38 24.33
C GLY A 429 30.81 -12.69 22.84
N GLN A 430 31.47 -13.78 22.45
CA GLN A 430 31.20 -14.45 21.16
C GLN A 430 29.77 -15.02 21.17
N ARG A 431 28.92 -14.57 20.23
CA ARG A 431 27.66 -15.24 19.87
C ARG A 431 27.85 -16.08 18.59
N PRO A 432 27.09 -17.18 18.41
CA PRO A 432 27.27 -18.11 17.30
C PRO A 432 26.74 -17.51 15.98
N PRO A 433 27.25 -17.97 14.83
CA PRO A 433 26.85 -17.45 13.53
C PRO A 433 25.38 -17.80 13.21
N MET A 434 24.63 -16.80 12.74
CA MET A 434 23.35 -17.00 12.06
C MET A 434 23.51 -18.01 10.93
N ARG A 435 22.66 -19.04 10.93
CA ARG A 435 22.56 -20.00 9.83
C ARG A 435 22.24 -19.24 8.54
N SER A 436 23.05 -19.46 7.52
CA SER A 436 22.76 -19.07 6.15
C SER A 436 21.52 -19.81 5.66
N ASP A 437 20.46 -19.08 5.32
CA ASP A 437 19.29 -19.66 4.65
C ASP A 437 19.71 -20.24 3.28
N SER A 438 19.62 -21.56 3.18
CA SER A 438 19.76 -22.33 1.95
C SER A 438 18.63 -21.98 0.98
N GLN A 439 18.98 -21.80 -0.30
CA GLN A 439 18.07 -21.49 -1.41
C GLN A 439 16.82 -22.39 -1.42
N LEU A 440 15.64 -21.78 -1.23
CA LEU A 440 14.35 -22.43 -1.44
C LEU A 440 14.11 -22.62 -2.94
N SER A 441 13.70 -23.84 -3.32
CA SER A 441 13.32 -24.19 -4.68
C SER A 441 12.05 -23.45 -5.11
N PRO A 442 11.97 -22.91 -6.34
CA PRO A 442 10.85 -22.07 -6.79
C PRO A 442 9.49 -22.78 -6.96
N ASN A 443 9.38 -24.09 -6.75
CA ASN A 443 8.13 -24.86 -6.97
C ASN A 443 7.28 -25.11 -5.70
N GLU A 444 7.65 -24.59 -4.53
CA GLU A 444 6.86 -24.72 -3.29
C GLU A 444 6.12 -23.41 -2.92
N THR A 445 5.34 -22.85 -3.85
CA THR A 445 4.64 -21.57 -3.64
C THR A 445 3.31 -21.67 -2.87
N ALA A 446 2.79 -22.87 -2.61
CA ALA A 446 1.48 -23.07 -1.96
C ALA A 446 1.42 -23.67 -0.53
N PRO A 447 2.51 -24.12 0.17
CA PRO A 447 2.35 -24.85 1.42
C PRO A 447 1.97 -24.00 2.65
N LEU A 448 2.26 -22.69 2.65
CA LEU A 448 2.04 -21.85 3.85
C LEU A 448 0.57 -21.52 4.12
N LEU A 449 -0.27 -21.44 3.10
CA LEU A 449 -1.69 -21.12 3.27
C LEU A 449 -2.50 -22.29 3.86
N LYS A 450 -2.05 -23.54 3.65
CA LYS A 450 -2.80 -24.74 4.08
C LYS A 450 -2.74 -25.01 5.57
N SER A 451 -1.66 -24.62 6.25
CA SER A 451 -1.45 -24.98 7.66
C SER A 451 -2.31 -24.19 8.65
N PHE A 452 -2.92 -23.06 8.25
CA PHE A 452 -3.60 -22.14 9.18
C PHE A 452 -5.12 -22.15 9.12
N LEU A 453 -5.74 -22.51 7.98
CA LEU A 453 -7.20 -22.70 7.90
C LEU A 453 -7.72 -23.84 8.80
N ILE A 454 -6.83 -24.68 9.33
CA ILE A 454 -7.17 -25.80 10.21
C ILE A 454 -7.20 -25.38 11.70
N ALA A 455 -6.65 -24.21 12.06
CA ALA A 455 -6.47 -23.81 13.47
C ALA A 455 -7.48 -22.79 14.01
N GLY A 456 -8.39 -22.27 13.18
CA GLY A 456 -9.46 -21.37 13.65
C GLY A 456 -10.60 -22.15 14.33
N PRO A 457 -11.16 -21.67 15.45
CA PRO A 457 -12.35 -22.28 16.04
C PRO A 457 -13.52 -22.10 15.06
N VAL A 458 -13.94 -23.19 14.40
CA VAL A 458 -15.21 -23.22 13.68
C VAL A 458 -16.30 -23.00 14.73
N PRO A 459 -17.14 -21.94 14.63
CA PRO A 459 -18.23 -21.74 15.57
C PRO A 459 -19.14 -22.97 15.53
N ASN A 460 -19.29 -23.59 16.69
CA ASN A 460 -20.04 -24.83 16.86
C ASN A 460 -21.54 -24.47 16.81
N ASP A 461 -22.14 -24.57 15.63
CA ASP A 461 -23.57 -24.33 15.35
C ASP A 461 -24.48 -25.37 16.05
N ARG A 462 -24.52 -25.35 17.39
CA ARG A 462 -25.35 -26.27 18.19
C ARG A 462 -26.57 -25.64 18.86
N ASN A 463 -26.87 -24.36 18.63
CA ASN A 463 -28.05 -23.70 19.25
C ASN A 463 -28.93 -22.90 18.27
N ALA A 464 -29.20 -23.43 17.09
CA ALA A 464 -30.23 -22.90 16.18
C ALA A 464 -31.44 -23.84 16.09
N SER A 465 -32.20 -23.97 17.17
CA SER A 465 -33.51 -24.64 17.16
C SER A 465 -34.57 -23.77 17.84
N ASN A 466 -35.03 -22.72 17.15
CA ASN A 466 -36.38 -22.15 17.29
C ASN A 466 -36.61 -21.04 16.25
N ILE A 467 -36.79 -21.41 14.98
CA ILE A 467 -37.37 -20.50 13.98
C ILE A 467 -38.75 -21.04 13.60
N ARG A 468 -39.78 -20.27 13.98
CA ARG A 468 -41.18 -20.48 13.61
C ARG A 468 -41.34 -20.43 12.08
N LYS A 469 -41.93 -21.48 11.52
CA LYS A 469 -42.33 -21.55 10.10
C LYS A 469 -43.32 -20.43 9.73
N PRO A 470 -43.17 -19.77 8.57
CA PRO A 470 -44.19 -18.86 8.06
C PRO A 470 -45.38 -19.65 7.48
N ARG A 471 -46.58 -19.13 7.74
CA ARG A 471 -47.87 -19.63 7.23
C ARG A 471 -47.97 -19.39 5.73
N THR A 472 -48.10 -20.46 4.95
CA THR A 472 -48.47 -20.45 3.54
C THR A 472 -49.93 -19.98 3.40
N ARG A 473 -50.15 -18.85 2.72
CA ARG A 473 -51.46 -18.45 2.22
C ARG A 473 -51.65 -19.03 0.81
N VAL A 474 -52.64 -19.91 0.69
CA VAL A 474 -53.20 -20.39 -0.57
C VAL A 474 -53.94 -19.22 -1.22
N ILE A 475 -53.61 -18.90 -2.47
CA ILE A 475 -54.40 -18.00 -3.31
C ILE A 475 -54.92 -18.86 -4.46
N ASP A 476 -56.25 -18.95 -4.54
CA ASP A 476 -56.99 -19.62 -5.60
C ASP A 476 -56.89 -18.84 -6.92
N ASN A 477 -56.70 -19.60 -7.99
CA ASN A 477 -56.76 -19.16 -9.37
C ASN A 477 -58.21 -19.30 -9.87
N PRO A 478 -58.71 -18.37 -10.71
CA PRO A 478 -59.69 -18.75 -11.72
C PRO A 478 -59.17 -18.55 -13.14
N GLN A 479 -59.65 -19.45 -13.98
CA GLN A 479 -59.24 -19.74 -15.33
C GLN A 479 -59.75 -18.73 -16.38
N SER A 480 -59.00 -18.71 -17.50
CA SER A 480 -59.43 -18.66 -18.90
C SER A 480 -60.14 -17.41 -19.45
N ALA A 481 -59.59 -16.84 -20.52
CA ALA A 481 -60.19 -16.95 -21.86
C ALA A 481 -59.27 -16.37 -22.96
N THR A 482 -59.02 -17.21 -23.97
CA THR A 482 -59.00 -16.93 -25.43
C THR A 482 -58.19 -15.75 -26.03
N ALA A 483 -57.30 -16.14 -26.96
CA ALA A 483 -56.71 -15.36 -28.07
C ALA A 483 -57.80 -14.80 -29.05
N PRO A 484 -57.51 -14.11 -30.19
CA PRO A 484 -56.20 -13.87 -30.85
C PRO A 484 -56.04 -12.49 -31.58
N MET A 485 -54.91 -12.37 -32.30
CA MET A 485 -54.70 -11.63 -33.57
C MET A 485 -54.41 -10.11 -33.59
N GLN A 486 -53.27 -9.84 -34.26
CA GLN A 486 -53.05 -8.91 -35.38
C GLN A 486 -52.43 -7.52 -35.18
N ARG A 487 -51.34 -7.36 -35.98
CA ARG A 487 -50.93 -6.24 -36.84
C ARG A 487 -50.04 -5.12 -36.29
N MET A 488 -48.83 -5.11 -36.84
CA MET A 488 -48.16 -4.03 -37.58
C MET A 488 -48.61 -2.59 -37.27
N LEU A 489 -47.66 -1.69 -36.96
CA LEU A 489 -47.09 -0.76 -37.95
C LEU A 489 -45.95 0.06 -37.34
N ALA A 490 -45.08 0.50 -38.23
CA ALA A 490 -43.87 1.27 -37.99
C ALA A 490 -44.10 2.79 -37.92
N SER A 491 -43.09 3.46 -37.36
CA SER A 491 -42.57 4.81 -37.69
C SER A 491 -43.28 6.03 -37.09
N PRO A 492 -42.70 7.24 -37.21
CA PRO A 492 -41.39 7.65 -36.71
C PRO A 492 -41.44 9.03 -36.02
N PHE A 493 -40.36 9.43 -35.35
CA PHE A 493 -39.74 10.76 -35.46
C PHE A 493 -38.29 10.67 -35.00
#